data_AF-A0A920F056-F1
#
_entry.id   AF-A0A920F056-F1
#
_cell.length_a   1.000
_cell.length_b   1.000
_cell.length_c   1.000
_cell.angle_alpha   90.00
_cell.angle_beta   90.00
_cell.angle_gamma   90.00
#
_symmetry.space_group_name_H-M   'P 1'
#
loop_
_entity.id
_entity.type
_entity.pdbx_description
1 polymer ?
#
loop_
_entity_poly.entity_id
_entity_poly.type
_entity_poly.pdbx_seq_one_letter_code
_entity_poly.pdbx_strand_id
1 'polypeptide(L)'
;MFVYGCSAIGLIEKDEGDLIDLTVQGHIFANDKGLLALILHHEMFYRDLMEPVAFLKEKDMETSLNKYWGYVEQRGVPRDSEFEQKTENAKRYSELMAISQPLVTDQMFSAYDFTRHTSVLDVGGGKASFSIRLAKFIPGIKVANLDLPEVCEEAKKR
;
A
#
# COMPACT_ATOMS: atom_id res chain seq x y z
N MET A 1 -25.26 17.24 -4.54
CA MET A 1 -24.08 17.23 -5.43
C MET A 1 -23.22 15.98 -5.24
N PHE A 2 -22.89 15.60 -3.99
CA PHE A 2 -22.08 14.41 -3.69
C PHE A 2 -22.69 13.07 -4.18
N VAL A 3 -23.99 12.84 -3.92
CA VAL A 3 -24.72 11.63 -4.37
C VAL A 3 -24.68 11.45 -5.89
N TYR A 4 -24.97 12.52 -6.65
CA TYR A 4 -24.89 12.48 -8.12
C TYR A 4 -23.47 12.21 -8.62
N GLY A 5 -22.45 12.74 -7.93
CA GLY A 5 -21.05 12.44 -8.23
C GLY A 5 -20.74 10.95 -8.02
N CYS A 6 -21.05 10.40 -6.85
CA CYS A 6 -20.85 8.98 -6.53
C CYS A 6 -21.59 8.05 -7.51
N SER A 7 -22.80 8.43 -7.93
CA SER A 7 -23.56 7.67 -8.92
C SER A 7 -22.93 7.74 -10.31
N ALA A 8 -22.47 8.93 -10.74
CA ALA A 8 -21.81 9.10 -12.04
C ALA A 8 -20.50 8.31 -12.18
N ILE A 9 -19.79 8.06 -11.08
CA ILE A 9 -18.59 7.21 -11.04
C ILE A 9 -18.89 5.74 -10.67
N GLY A 10 -20.17 5.37 -10.62
CA GLY A 10 -20.62 3.99 -10.45
C GLY A 10 -20.43 3.40 -9.05
N LEU A 11 -20.29 4.23 -8.01
CA LEU A 11 -20.19 3.73 -6.62
C LEU A 11 -21.55 3.45 -5.98
N ILE A 12 -22.58 4.20 -6.38
CA ILE A 12 -23.94 4.02 -5.86
C ILE A 12 -24.95 4.03 -6.99
N GLU A 13 -26.07 3.37 -6.77
CA GLU A 13 -27.21 3.36 -7.67
C GLU A 13 -28.49 3.68 -6.89
N LYS A 14 -29.53 4.09 -7.64
CA LYS A 14 -30.85 4.28 -7.07
C LYS A 14 -31.75 3.12 -7.45
N ASP A 15 -32.52 2.62 -6.49
CA ASP A 15 -33.55 1.63 -6.76
C ASP A 15 -34.85 2.27 -7.27
N GLU A 16 -35.85 1.45 -7.58
CA GLU A 16 -37.18 1.91 -8.05
C GLU A 16 -37.93 2.76 -7.00
N GLY A 17 -37.53 2.72 -5.74
CA GLY A 17 -38.09 3.48 -4.62
C GLY A 17 -37.34 4.77 -4.28
N ASP A 18 -36.40 5.21 -5.13
CA ASP A 18 -35.51 6.36 -4.88
C ASP A 18 -34.55 6.18 -3.68
N LEU A 19 -34.38 4.95 -3.20
CA LEU A 19 -33.38 4.58 -2.18
C LEU A 19 -32.00 4.45 -2.83
N ILE A 20 -30.95 4.58 -2.02
CA ILE A 20 -29.56 4.55 -2.49
C ILE A 20 -28.92 3.25 -2.04
N ASP A 21 -28.45 2.47 -3.01
CA ASP A 21 -27.70 1.23 -2.80
C ASP A 21 -26.24 1.35 -3.25
N LEU A 22 -25.38 0.52 -2.69
CA LEU A 22 -24.01 0.36 -3.18
C LEU A 22 -24.03 -0.56 -4.41
N THR A 23 -23.37 -0.12 -5.48
CA THR A 23 -23.06 -1.03 -6.59
C THR A 23 -22.04 -2.07 -6.13
N VAL A 24 -21.74 -3.07 -6.98
CA VAL A 24 -20.63 -4.01 -6.73
C VAL A 24 -19.32 -3.26 -6.49
N GLN A 25 -19.04 -2.22 -7.29
CA GLN A 25 -17.84 -1.40 -7.11
C GLN A 25 -17.90 -0.63 -5.79
N GLY A 26 -19.01 0.04 -5.49
CA GLY A 26 -19.21 0.74 -4.22
C GLY A 26 -19.01 -0.17 -3.01
N HIS A 27 -19.52 -1.39 -3.09
CA HIS A 27 -19.37 -2.39 -2.04
C HIS A 27 -17.91 -2.77 -1.80
N ILE A 28 -17.12 -2.99 -2.87
CA ILE A 28 -15.68 -3.26 -2.76
C ILE A 28 -14.96 -2.09 -2.09
N PHE A 29 -15.18 -0.86 -2.58
CA PHE A 29 -14.55 0.33 -2.02
C PHE A 29 -14.94 0.59 -0.56
N ALA A 30 -16.18 0.28 -0.17
CA ALA A 30 -16.65 0.49 1.19
C ALA A 30 -16.13 -0.56 2.19
N ASN A 31 -15.74 -1.76 1.73
CA ASN A 31 -15.41 -2.88 2.62
C ASN A 31 -13.95 -3.35 2.54
N ASP A 32 -13.22 -3.05 1.47
CA ASP A 32 -11.81 -3.38 1.37
C ASP A 32 -10.97 -2.38 2.18
N LYS A 33 -10.49 -2.84 3.34
CA LYS A 33 -9.67 -2.02 4.25
C LYS A 33 -8.34 -1.57 3.63
N GLY A 34 -7.76 -2.37 2.72
CA GLY A 34 -6.51 -2.02 2.04
C GLY A 34 -6.73 -0.92 1.02
N LEU A 35 -7.81 -1.02 0.26
CA LEU A 35 -8.21 0.01 -0.70
C LEU A 35 -8.57 1.33 0.00
N LEU A 36 -9.34 1.28 1.09
CA LEU A 36 -9.65 2.46 1.90
C LEU A 36 -8.38 3.11 2.47
N ALA A 37 -7.47 2.31 3.02
CA ALA A 37 -6.21 2.81 3.56
C ALA A 37 -5.34 3.48 2.47
N LEU A 38 -5.29 2.89 1.26
CA LEU A 38 -4.59 3.48 0.11
C LEU A 38 -5.21 4.81 -0.34
N ILE A 39 -6.54 4.90 -0.39
CA ILE A 39 -7.23 6.14 -0.76
C ILE A 39 -6.90 7.26 0.24
N LEU A 40 -6.96 6.96 1.53
CA LEU A 40 -6.64 7.94 2.58
C LEU A 40 -5.16 8.35 2.56
N HIS A 41 -4.26 7.42 2.24
CA HIS A 41 -2.83 7.72 2.09
C HIS A 41 -2.54 8.77 1.00
N HIS A 42 -3.33 8.83 -0.08
CA HIS A 42 -3.14 9.81 -1.15
C HIS A 42 -3.37 11.27 -0.73
N GLU A 43 -3.90 11.54 0.48
CA GLU A 43 -4.01 12.91 1.00
C GLU A 43 -2.69 13.67 0.94
N MET A 44 -1.57 13.02 1.29
CA MET A 44 -0.24 13.65 1.26
C MET A 44 0.17 14.03 -0.16
N PHE A 45 -0.11 13.15 -1.12
CA PHE A 45 0.14 13.43 -2.54
C PHE A 45 -0.74 14.57 -3.04
N TYR A 46 -2.03 14.60 -2.69
CA TYR A 46 -2.94 15.69 -3.06
C TYR A 46 -2.53 17.03 -2.45
N ARG A 47 -1.96 17.02 -1.25
CA ARG A 47 -1.40 18.21 -0.62
C ARG A 47 -0.22 18.78 -1.41
N ASP A 48 0.67 17.90 -1.86
CA ASP A 48 1.82 18.29 -2.67
C ASP A 48 1.40 18.81 -4.06
N LEU A 49 0.32 18.24 -4.62
CA LEU A 49 -0.28 18.68 -5.88
C LEU A 49 -1.01 20.02 -5.82
N MET A 50 -1.12 20.67 -4.65
CA MET A 50 -1.63 22.05 -4.59
C MET A 50 -0.66 23.05 -5.24
N GLU A 51 0.65 22.76 -5.21
CA GLU A 51 1.70 23.61 -5.80
C GLU A 51 2.60 22.81 -6.76
N PRO A 52 2.03 22.19 -7.81
CA PRO A 52 2.73 21.17 -8.59
C PRO A 52 3.91 21.72 -9.38
N VAL A 53 3.81 22.97 -9.83
CA VAL A 53 4.89 23.63 -10.58
C VAL A 53 6.07 23.96 -9.68
N ALA A 54 5.83 24.29 -8.41
CA ALA A 54 6.88 24.67 -7.46
C ALA A 54 7.80 23.47 -7.19
N PHE A 55 7.24 22.34 -6.76
CA PHE A 55 8.06 21.17 -6.40
C PHE A 55 8.67 20.46 -7.63
N LEU A 56 8.07 20.59 -8.82
CA LEU A 56 8.69 20.06 -10.05
C LEU A 56 9.88 20.89 -10.53
N LYS A 57 9.94 22.18 -10.21
CA LYS A 57 11.06 23.07 -10.55
C LYS A 57 12.20 22.95 -9.54
N GLU A 58 11.86 22.84 -8.27
CA GLU A 58 12.81 22.76 -7.16
C GLU A 58 13.07 21.30 -6.77
N LYS A 59 14.19 20.74 -7.23
CA LYS A 59 14.55 19.32 -6.98
C LYS A 59 14.66 18.94 -5.50
N ASP A 60 14.93 19.93 -4.65
CA ASP A 60 15.13 19.74 -3.21
C ASP A 60 13.95 20.30 -2.39
N MET A 61 12.81 20.61 -3.03
CA MET A 61 11.61 21.03 -2.31
C MET A 61 11.11 19.90 -1.43
N GLU A 62 10.94 20.21 -0.15
CA GLU A 62 10.43 19.25 0.81
C GLU A 62 8.92 19.07 0.65
N THR A 63 8.48 17.87 0.32
CA THR A 63 7.06 17.54 0.12
C THR A 63 6.52 16.67 1.25
N SER A 64 5.20 16.69 1.44
CA SER A 64 4.49 15.87 2.43
C SER A 64 4.74 14.39 2.19
N LEU A 65 4.73 13.96 0.92
CA LEU A 65 5.02 12.59 0.54
C LEU A 65 6.49 12.22 0.78
N ASN A 66 7.44 13.12 0.49
CA ASN A 66 8.87 12.88 0.74
C ASN A 66 9.15 12.67 2.24
N LYS A 67 8.59 13.51 3.12
CA LYS A 67 8.67 13.35 4.59
C LYS A 67 8.14 12.01 5.09
N TYR A 68 7.15 11.46 4.38
CA TYR A 68 6.51 10.22 4.77
C TYR A 68 7.39 8.99 4.49
N TRP A 69 8.28 9.07 3.49
CA TRP A 69 9.20 7.98 3.15
C TRP A 69 10.38 7.90 4.11
N GLY A 70 10.17 7.25 5.26
CA GLY A 70 11.19 7.07 6.30
C GLY A 70 12.45 6.27 5.89
N TYR A 71 12.48 5.67 4.69
CA TYR A 71 13.60 4.87 4.18
C TYR A 71 14.51 5.60 3.19
N VAL A 72 14.10 6.75 2.64
CA VAL A 72 14.96 7.53 1.76
C VAL A 72 15.84 8.41 2.65
N GLU A 73 17.16 8.23 2.59
CA GLU A 73 18.09 9.16 3.23
C GLU A 73 17.79 10.58 2.73
N GLN A 74 17.22 11.41 3.60
CA GLN A 74 17.15 12.84 3.37
C GLN A 74 18.60 13.35 3.34
N ARG A 75 19.07 13.76 2.16
CA ARG A 75 20.39 14.36 2.01
C ARG A 75 20.54 15.54 2.98
N GLY A 76 21.47 15.42 3.93
CA GLY A 76 21.86 16.51 4.82
C GLY A 76 21.21 16.54 6.21
N VAL A 77 20.34 15.59 6.56
CA VAL A 77 19.77 15.50 7.92
C VAL A 77 20.57 14.50 8.77
N PRO A 78 21.11 14.90 9.95
CA PRO A 78 21.80 13.99 10.86
C PRO A 78 20.93 12.79 11.23
N ARG A 79 21.52 11.59 11.30
CA ARG A 79 20.83 10.32 11.53
C ARG A 79 20.00 10.28 12.81
N ASP A 80 20.35 11.09 13.81
CA ASP A 80 19.90 10.92 15.18
C ASP A 80 18.71 11.82 15.59
N SER A 81 18.40 12.90 14.85
CA SER A 81 17.40 13.89 15.32
C SER A 81 15.94 13.52 15.04
N GLU A 82 15.69 12.49 14.21
CA GLU A 82 14.33 12.11 13.76
C GLU A 82 14.12 10.59 13.67
N PHE A 83 15.01 9.80 14.29
CA PHE A 83 15.02 8.34 14.14
C PHE A 83 13.68 7.67 14.55
N GLU A 84 13.07 8.13 15.64
CA GLU A 84 11.78 7.59 16.12
C GLU A 84 10.63 7.87 15.14
N GLN A 85 10.54 9.10 14.62
CA GLN A 85 9.49 9.50 13.67
C GLN A 85 9.65 8.79 12.31
N LYS A 86 10.89 8.61 11.84
CA LYS A 86 11.21 7.83 10.64
C LYS A 86 10.82 6.37 10.80
N THR A 87 11.12 5.79 11.96
CA THR A 87 10.74 4.41 12.30
C THR A 87 9.22 4.24 12.35
N GLU A 88 8.50 5.20 12.93
CA GLU A 88 7.03 5.16 12.98
C GLU A 88 6.40 5.30 11.59
N ASN A 89 6.88 6.23 10.76
CA ASN A 89 6.40 6.42 9.38
C ASN A 89 6.69 5.18 8.52
N ALA A 90 7.89 4.62 8.62
CA ALA A 90 8.30 3.38 7.98
C ALA A 90 7.38 2.20 8.37
N LYS A 91 7.02 2.10 9.67
CA LYS A 91 6.08 1.09 10.16
C LYS A 91 4.67 1.30 9.59
N ARG A 92 4.14 2.52 9.63
CA ARG A 92 2.81 2.88 9.08
C ARG A 92 2.73 2.59 7.58
N TYR A 93 3.75 2.98 6.81
CA TYR A 93 3.83 2.67 5.39
C TYR A 93 3.90 1.16 5.13
N SER A 94 4.74 0.43 5.87
CA SER A 94 4.86 -1.02 5.74
C SER A 94 3.55 -1.74 6.09
N GLU A 95 2.78 -1.22 7.05
CA GLU A 95 1.43 -1.72 7.37
C GLU A 95 0.45 -1.43 6.24
N LEU A 96 0.46 -0.22 5.69
CA LEU A 96 -0.37 0.15 4.53
C LEU A 96 -0.11 -0.80 3.36
N MET A 97 1.16 -1.02 2.99
CA MET A 97 1.53 -1.94 1.92
C MET A 97 1.12 -3.38 2.21
N ALA A 98 1.30 -3.84 3.45
CA ALA A 98 0.91 -5.20 3.83
C ALA A 98 -0.62 -5.42 3.73
N ILE A 99 -1.44 -4.40 4.04
CA ILE A 99 -2.91 -4.50 4.01
C ILE A 99 -3.44 -4.41 2.57
N SER A 100 -2.75 -3.73 1.65
CA SER A 100 -3.16 -3.64 0.24
C SER A 100 -2.71 -4.83 -0.63
N GLN A 101 -1.69 -5.57 -0.20
CA GLN A 101 -1.13 -6.71 -0.95
C GLN A 101 -2.06 -7.90 -1.20
N PRO A 102 -3.04 -8.28 -0.35
CA PRO A 102 -3.81 -9.50 -0.53
C PRO A 102 -4.50 -9.59 -1.90
N LEU A 103 -5.20 -8.55 -2.34
CA LEU A 103 -5.92 -8.54 -3.61
C LEU A 103 -4.98 -8.75 -4.80
N VAL A 104 -3.85 -8.04 -4.81
CA VAL A 104 -2.83 -8.17 -5.86
C VAL A 104 -2.18 -9.56 -5.84
N THR A 105 -1.95 -10.12 -4.64
CA THR A 105 -1.38 -11.46 -4.49
C THR A 105 -2.29 -12.54 -5.09
N ASP A 106 -3.60 -12.43 -4.90
CA ASP A 106 -4.56 -13.38 -5.47
C ASP A 106 -4.61 -13.31 -7.00
N GLN A 107 -4.48 -12.10 -7.56
CA GLN A 107 -4.34 -11.90 -9.00
C GLN A 107 -3.04 -12.52 -9.51
N MET A 108 -1.92 -12.37 -8.79
CA MET A 108 -0.64 -12.99 -9.15
C MET A 108 -0.73 -14.51 -9.18
N PHE A 109 -1.34 -15.15 -8.18
CA PHE A 109 -1.51 -16.61 -8.16
C PHE A 109 -2.42 -17.12 -9.27
N SER A 110 -3.39 -16.30 -9.71
CA SER A 110 -4.26 -16.63 -10.84
C SER A 110 -3.57 -16.44 -12.19
N ALA A 111 -2.64 -15.49 -12.28
CA ALA A 111 -1.95 -15.14 -13.52
C ALA A 111 -0.69 -15.99 -13.79
N TYR A 112 -0.09 -16.58 -12.74
CA TYR A 112 1.16 -17.33 -12.86
C TYR A 112 1.15 -18.61 -12.03
N ASP A 113 1.57 -19.71 -12.67
CA ASP A 113 1.68 -21.02 -12.05
C ASP A 113 2.98 -21.16 -11.25
N PHE A 114 2.92 -20.84 -9.96
CA PHE A 114 4.04 -20.96 -9.02
C PHE A 114 4.39 -22.42 -8.66
N THR A 115 3.56 -23.42 -8.99
CA THR A 115 3.86 -24.84 -8.68
C THR A 115 5.04 -25.39 -9.49
N ARG A 116 5.47 -24.64 -10.51
CA ARG A 116 6.64 -24.91 -11.34
C ARG A 116 7.97 -24.73 -10.61
N HIS A 117 7.95 -24.10 -9.43
CA HIS A 117 9.14 -23.77 -8.65
C HIS A 117 9.16 -24.51 -7.33
N THR A 118 10.36 -24.92 -6.90
CA THR A 118 10.56 -25.50 -5.57
C THR A 118 10.99 -24.47 -4.53
N SER A 119 11.51 -23.31 -5.00
CA SER A 119 12.04 -22.25 -4.16
C SER A 119 11.75 -20.88 -4.75
N VAL A 120 11.37 -19.91 -3.91
CA VAL A 120 11.10 -18.52 -4.28
C VAL A 120 11.81 -17.58 -3.31
N LEU A 121 12.48 -16.55 -3.85
CA LEU A 121 13.06 -15.44 -3.09
C LEU A 121 12.27 -14.17 -3.42
N ASP A 122 11.60 -13.63 -2.42
CA ASP A 122 10.85 -12.38 -2.47
C ASP A 122 11.78 -11.22 -2.10
N VAL A 123 12.23 -10.46 -3.10
CA VAL A 123 13.18 -9.35 -2.94
C VAL A 123 12.40 -8.05 -2.77
N GLY A 124 12.61 -7.35 -1.64
CA GLY A 124 11.79 -6.22 -1.25
C GLY A 124 10.39 -6.63 -0.78
N GLY A 125 10.25 -7.85 -0.24
CA GLY A 125 8.96 -8.43 0.12
C GLY A 125 8.32 -7.84 1.40
N GLY A 126 8.96 -6.84 2.01
CA GLY A 126 8.43 -6.09 3.14
C GLY A 126 8.18 -6.98 4.36
N LYS A 127 6.97 -6.88 4.93
CA LYS A 127 6.52 -7.70 6.07
C LYS A 127 6.22 -9.18 5.68
N ALA A 128 6.74 -9.66 4.56
CA ALA A 128 6.61 -11.03 4.06
C ALA A 128 5.15 -11.48 3.80
N SER A 129 4.20 -10.56 3.61
CA SER A 129 2.78 -10.92 3.43
C SER A 129 2.57 -11.83 2.21
N PHE A 130 3.19 -11.50 1.07
CA PHE A 130 3.18 -12.32 -0.14
C PHE A 130 3.84 -13.68 0.13
N SER A 131 5.07 -13.65 0.65
CA SER A 131 5.86 -14.85 0.97
C SER A 131 5.11 -15.86 1.85
N ILE A 132 4.49 -15.38 2.94
CA ILE A 132 3.69 -16.20 3.86
C ILE A 132 2.47 -16.78 3.13
N ARG A 133 1.80 -15.98 2.30
CA ARG A 133 0.62 -16.43 1.56
C ARG A 133 0.97 -17.46 0.50
N LEU A 134 2.09 -17.30 -0.21
CA LEU A 134 2.58 -18.25 -1.19
C LEU A 134 2.92 -19.60 -0.54
N ALA A 135 3.62 -19.58 0.60
CA ALA A 135 3.94 -20.80 1.35
C ALA A 135 2.69 -21.55 1.83
N LYS A 136 1.60 -20.82 2.15
CA LYS A 136 0.30 -21.42 2.49
C LYS A 136 -0.44 -21.95 1.26
N PHE A 137 -0.35 -21.26 0.13
CA PHE A 137 -1.03 -21.63 -1.11
C PHE A 137 -0.41 -22.88 -1.77
N ILE A 138 0.91 -23.05 -1.66
CA ILE A 138 1.64 -24.20 -2.23
C ILE A 138 2.42 -24.91 -1.11
N PRO A 139 1.80 -25.90 -0.43
CA PRO A 139 2.48 -26.63 0.62
C PRO A 139 3.79 -27.27 0.15
N GLY A 140 4.89 -27.01 0.86
CA GLY A 140 6.21 -27.58 0.59
C GLY A 140 7.14 -26.73 -0.28
N ILE A 141 6.66 -25.60 -0.85
CA ILE A 141 7.54 -24.64 -1.52
C ILE A 141 8.46 -23.96 -0.48
N LYS A 142 9.74 -23.75 -0.82
CA LYS A 142 10.67 -23.00 0.02
C LYS A 142 10.55 -21.51 -0.31
N VAL A 143 10.21 -20.68 0.66
CA VAL A 143 10.11 -19.22 0.45
C VAL A 143 11.08 -18.51 1.37
N ALA A 144 11.85 -17.57 0.80
CA ALA A 144 12.69 -16.65 1.54
C ALA A 144 12.27 -15.21 1.22
N ASN A 145 12.31 -14.34 2.23
CA ASN A 145 12.05 -12.90 2.12
C ASN A 145 13.36 -12.15 2.35
N LEU A 146 13.75 -11.28 1.42
CA LEU A 146 14.94 -10.43 1.51
C LEU A 146 14.52 -8.97 1.50
N ASP A 147 14.82 -8.26 2.58
CA ASP A 147 14.54 -6.82 2.72
C ASP A 147 15.60 -6.16 3.61
N LEU A 148 15.46 -4.87 3.91
CA LEU A 148 16.29 -4.16 4.88
C LEU A 148 16.23 -4.84 6.26
N PRO A 149 17.30 -4.76 7.08
CA PRO A 149 17.36 -5.43 8.38
C PRO A 149 16.18 -5.13 9.30
N GLU A 150 15.78 -3.86 9.45
CA GLU A 150 14.69 -3.48 10.34
C GLU A 150 13.33 -4.00 9.83
N VAL A 151 13.16 -4.06 8.50
CA VAL A 151 11.96 -4.62 7.86
C VAL A 151 11.88 -6.12 8.08
N CYS A 152 13.01 -6.82 7.98
CA CYS A 152 13.09 -8.26 8.24
C CYS A 152 12.75 -8.60 9.71
N GLU A 153 13.17 -7.78 10.67
CA GLU A 153 12.79 -7.95 12.09
C GLU A 153 11.29 -7.77 12.31
N GLU A 154 10.65 -6.84 11.60
CA GLU A 154 9.18 -6.71 11.64
C GLU A 154 8.47 -7.89 10.96
N ALA A 155 9.02 -8.40 9.85
CA ALA A 155 8.46 -9.57 9.16
C ALA A 155 8.46 -10.83 10.03
N LYS A 156 9.50 -11.03 10.86
CA LYS A 156 9.61 -12.17 11.80
C LYS A 156 8.51 -12.22 12.87
N LYS A 157 7.79 -11.11 13.11
CA LYS A 157 6.72 -11.02 14.12
C LYS A 157 5.36 -11.53 13.63
N ARG A 158 5.25 -11.91 12.35
CA ARG A 158 4.03 -12.40 11.69
C ARG A 158 3.91 -13.91 11.74
#